data_AF-A0A554L727-F1
#
_entry.id   AF-A0A554L727-F1
#
_cell.length_a   1.000
_cell.length_b   1.000
_cell.length_c   1.000
_cell.angle_alpha   90.00
_cell.angle_beta   90.00
_cell.angle_gamma   90.00
#
_symmetry.space_group_name_H-M   'P 1'
#
loop_
_entity.id
_entity.type
_entity.pdbx_description
1 polymer ?
#
loop_
_entity_poly.entity_id
_entity_poly.type
_entity_poly.pdbx_seq_one_letter_code
_entity_poly.pdbx_strand_id
1 'polypeptide(L)'
;MYTIIYLHPEMLKIPKLPYNLFGLTAVALLIVGVFASLTLLKSEQNVIPEASDIDPTDTSYDLGVLVVKYFPLTSNGLSIDILVTGDVGEPYDIIRQKTIDITRNLKDSLEKSTRYLGYKNPSAPSSLRYTIVDTKEYTQKVPIKTRGERVTYPDYNKIMSDNNICDYVDNKNVREVWLWAYQGPNIPETGQPYLGINESKMSGPFGDISNSWRFNDMPVCSKTYRVYTLNYGRGTAEAIESWGHQLEAEMDEIDRDLFRGKFQGPYYPLTQEVPGRCGSVHNPPNARSEYDRDNKTPNTSDCLDWDPDGLGQLSQISCANWGCDGTGDADNAHLNAQIWVLQNMPGRQNTKYYQGRKLRNWWDVHGDFDAVMGSNKSFFLTSQPTASPSPTKKPPPVTNPSPSPTPVTSPQPTPWPVSISGDLDADGDLDIFDYNVLVSHFGKRKPSGVTPADIDKDNDVDIFDYNLFVGYYLCRNGC
;
A
#
# COMPACT_ATOMS: atom_id res chain seq x y z
N MET A 1 -40.89 -57.34 25.01
CA MET A 1 -40.90 -57.59 26.46
C MET A 1 -41.40 -56.31 27.11
N TYR A 2 -42.61 -56.32 27.65
CA TYR A 2 -43.27 -55.17 28.29
C TYR A 2 -42.71 -54.97 29.71
N THR A 3 -42.59 -53.74 30.17
CA THR A 3 -42.78 -53.40 31.59
C THR A 3 -43.39 -52.00 31.68
N ILE A 4 -44.62 -51.97 32.17
CA ILE A 4 -45.37 -50.80 32.65
C ILE A 4 -45.28 -50.84 34.19
N ILE A 5 -45.11 -49.68 34.84
CA ILE A 5 -45.48 -49.48 36.25
C ILE A 5 -46.35 -48.20 36.34
N TYR A 6 -47.35 -48.27 37.22
CA TYR A 6 -48.62 -47.53 37.34
C TYR A 6 -48.68 -46.98 38.80
N LEU A 7 -49.11 -45.74 39.13
CA LEU A 7 -50.42 -45.28 39.69
C LEU A 7 -50.21 -43.91 40.43
N HIS A 8 -50.97 -42.81 40.22
CA HIS A 8 -52.25 -42.29 40.87
C HIS A 8 -52.13 -41.87 42.36
N PRO A 9 -52.97 -40.99 43.02
CA PRO A 9 -54.21 -40.27 42.64
C PRO A 9 -54.41 -38.80 43.15
N GLU A 10 -55.45 -38.04 42.73
CA GLU A 10 -56.73 -37.74 43.44
C GLU A 10 -57.70 -36.95 42.49
N MET A 11 -58.93 -37.43 42.18
CA MET A 11 -60.27 -37.25 42.82
C MET A 11 -60.91 -35.83 42.64
N LEU A 12 -61.90 -35.63 41.74
CA LEU A 12 -63.39 -35.66 41.92
C LEU A 12 -63.92 -34.55 42.88
N LYS A 13 -64.86 -33.61 42.62
CA LYS A 13 -66.10 -33.51 41.80
C LYS A 13 -66.74 -32.07 41.91
N ILE A 14 -67.33 -31.54 40.80
CA ILE A 14 -68.67 -30.86 40.62
C ILE A 14 -68.92 -29.46 41.32
N PRO A 15 -69.72 -28.44 40.80
CA PRO A 15 -70.85 -28.43 39.84
C PRO A 15 -70.90 -27.32 38.74
N LYS A 16 -71.99 -27.35 37.95
CA LYS A 16 -72.37 -26.51 36.78
C LYS A 16 -73.15 -25.21 37.12
N LEU A 17 -73.05 -24.24 36.18
CA LEU A 17 -73.98 -23.16 35.73
C LEU A 17 -74.15 -21.88 36.60
N PRO A 18 -74.58 -20.71 36.07
CA PRO A 18 -74.60 -20.17 34.68
C PRO A 18 -74.23 -18.64 34.53
N TYR A 19 -74.16 -18.16 33.29
CA TYR A 19 -74.33 -16.77 32.76
C TYR A 19 -73.64 -15.54 33.41
N ASN A 20 -72.98 -14.78 32.51
CA ASN A 20 -72.74 -13.31 32.51
C ASN A 20 -71.78 -12.70 33.55
N LEU A 21 -70.51 -12.54 33.17
CA LEU A 21 -69.77 -11.27 33.28
C LEU A 21 -68.47 -11.35 32.46
N PHE A 22 -67.95 -10.19 32.04
CA PHE A 22 -66.74 -9.97 31.23
C PHE A 22 -66.91 -9.90 29.71
N GLY A 23 -67.74 -8.94 29.28
CA GLY A 23 -67.23 -7.99 28.30
C GLY A 23 -66.27 -7.04 29.01
N LEU A 24 -64.98 -7.07 28.64
CA LEU A 24 -63.94 -6.02 28.81
C LEU A 24 -62.50 -6.60 28.76
N THR A 25 -62.17 -7.50 27.83
CA THR A 25 -60.74 -7.88 27.61
C THR A 25 -60.39 -8.19 26.14
N ALA A 26 -61.18 -7.72 25.16
CA ALA A 26 -60.89 -7.93 23.73
C ALA A 26 -60.64 -6.65 22.92
N VAL A 27 -60.78 -5.45 23.51
CA VAL A 27 -60.59 -4.17 22.79
C VAL A 27 -59.24 -3.50 23.11
N ALA A 28 -58.54 -3.91 24.16
CA ALA A 28 -57.22 -3.35 24.51
C ALA A 28 -56.05 -3.89 23.65
N LEU A 29 -56.21 -5.03 22.97
CA LEU A 29 -55.13 -5.63 22.16
C LEU A 29 -55.10 -5.17 20.69
N LEU A 30 -56.14 -4.47 20.21
CA LEU A 30 -56.19 -3.99 18.82
C LEU A 30 -55.81 -2.51 18.65
N ILE A 31 -55.74 -1.74 19.74
CA ILE A 31 -55.35 -0.31 19.69
C ILE A 31 -53.83 -0.14 19.88
N VAL A 32 -53.15 -1.04 20.61
CA VAL A 32 -51.68 -0.99 20.77
C VAL A 32 -50.94 -1.39 19.48
N GLY A 33 -51.51 -2.30 18.68
CA GLY A 33 -50.90 -2.76 17.41
C GLY A 33 -50.96 -1.74 16.27
N VAL A 34 -51.97 -0.86 16.24
CA VAL A 34 -52.12 0.14 15.16
C VAL A 34 -51.36 1.43 15.46
N PHE A 35 -51.20 1.82 16.73
CA PHE A 35 -50.33 2.95 17.09
C PHE A 35 -48.84 2.62 16.99
N ALA A 36 -48.42 1.38 17.28
CA ALA A 36 -47.04 0.95 17.04
C ALA A 36 -46.68 0.87 15.55
N SER A 37 -47.68 0.69 14.68
CA SER A 37 -47.48 0.62 13.22
C SER A 37 -47.54 1.99 12.53
N LEU A 38 -48.09 3.03 13.17
CA LEU A 38 -48.06 4.41 12.65
C LEU A 38 -46.92 5.28 13.20
N THR A 39 -46.27 4.90 14.30
CA THR A 39 -45.00 5.52 14.73
C THR A 39 -43.76 4.92 14.04
N LEU A 40 -43.88 3.79 13.34
CA LEU A 40 -42.80 3.18 12.56
C LEU A 40 -42.75 3.57 11.07
N LEU A 41 -43.61 4.49 10.62
CA LEU A 41 -43.66 4.95 9.21
C LEU A 41 -43.28 6.43 9.04
N LYS A 42 -42.61 7.04 10.02
CA LYS A 42 -42.25 8.46 9.95
C LYS A 42 -40.86 8.77 10.54
N SER A 43 -39.82 8.13 10.02
CA SER A 43 -38.55 8.79 9.62
C SER A 43 -37.55 7.75 9.07
N GLU A 44 -37.86 7.12 7.94
CA GLU A 44 -36.80 6.84 6.97
C GLU A 44 -36.79 8.04 6.01
N GLN A 45 -36.36 9.19 6.53
CA GLN A 45 -35.58 10.05 5.67
C GLN A 45 -34.34 9.22 5.35
N ASN A 46 -34.20 8.83 4.09
CA ASN A 46 -32.91 8.56 3.48
C ASN A 46 -32.02 9.77 3.80
N VAL A 47 -31.37 9.74 4.95
CA VAL A 47 -30.11 10.43 5.15
C VAL A 47 -29.16 9.63 4.29
N ILE A 48 -29.09 10.00 3.00
CA ILE A 48 -27.87 9.78 2.23
C ILE A 48 -26.78 10.33 3.14
N PRO A 49 -25.78 9.53 3.58
CA PRO A 49 -24.68 10.07 4.35
C PRO A 49 -24.19 11.29 3.58
N GLU A 50 -24.28 12.45 4.20
CA GLU A 50 -23.65 13.65 3.67
C GLU A 50 -22.20 13.23 3.41
N ALA A 51 -21.65 13.55 2.23
CA ALA A 51 -20.34 13.06 1.78
C ALA A 51 -19.14 13.55 2.65
N SER A 52 -19.43 14.02 3.87
CA SER A 52 -18.53 14.55 4.89
C SER A 52 -18.19 13.58 6.03
N ASP A 53 -18.77 12.37 6.10
CA ASP A 53 -18.54 11.41 7.21
C ASP A 53 -17.57 10.25 6.88
N ILE A 54 -16.98 10.20 5.69
CA ILE A 54 -15.97 9.20 5.34
C ILE A 54 -14.60 9.75 5.74
N ASP A 55 -13.99 9.17 6.78
CA ASP A 55 -12.58 9.45 7.10
C ASP A 55 -11.73 9.09 5.86
N PRO A 56 -11.08 10.08 5.21
CA PRO A 56 -10.32 9.84 3.98
C PRO A 56 -9.07 8.98 4.20
N THR A 57 -8.69 8.73 5.45
CA THR A 57 -7.64 7.77 5.80
C THR A 57 -8.18 6.36 6.06
N ASP A 58 -9.49 6.13 6.04
CA ASP A 58 -10.10 4.82 6.30
C ASP A 58 -10.24 3.95 5.04
N THR A 59 -9.15 3.85 4.28
CA THR A 59 -9.08 3.06 3.03
C THR A 59 -8.69 1.61 3.29
N SER A 60 -9.12 0.70 2.41
CA SER A 60 -8.68 -0.70 2.45
C SER A 60 -8.73 -1.37 1.08
N TYR A 61 -7.88 -2.38 0.88
CA TYR A 61 -7.65 -3.00 -0.43
C TYR A 61 -7.67 -4.53 -0.35
N ASP A 62 -8.34 -5.17 -1.31
CA ASP A 62 -8.31 -6.62 -1.52
C ASP A 62 -7.30 -6.96 -2.62
N LEU A 63 -6.22 -7.64 -2.24
CA LEU A 63 -5.11 -8.01 -3.10
C LEU A 63 -5.19 -9.51 -3.44
N GLY A 64 -5.37 -9.81 -4.73
CA GLY A 64 -5.25 -11.17 -5.25
C GLY A 64 -3.78 -11.59 -5.35
N VAL A 65 -3.51 -12.85 -4.99
CA VAL A 65 -2.19 -13.47 -5.05
C VAL A 65 -2.23 -14.66 -5.99
N LEU A 66 -1.28 -14.71 -6.93
CA LEU A 66 -0.95 -15.93 -7.67
C LEU A 66 0.25 -16.60 -6.99
N VAL A 67 0.08 -17.81 -6.49
CA VAL A 67 1.21 -18.58 -5.95
C VAL A 67 1.81 -19.42 -7.07
N VAL A 68 3.11 -19.31 -7.31
CA VAL A 68 3.84 -20.12 -8.29
C VAL A 68 4.95 -20.86 -7.57
N LYS A 69 5.09 -22.17 -7.79
CA LYS A 69 6.07 -23.00 -7.08
C LYS A 69 6.88 -23.83 -8.05
N TYR A 70 8.20 -23.82 -7.91
CA TYR A 70 9.11 -24.69 -8.65
C TYR A 70 9.86 -25.60 -7.69
N PHE A 71 9.63 -26.90 -7.79
CA PHE A 71 10.26 -27.94 -6.97
C PHE A 71 11.04 -28.88 -7.90
N PRO A 72 12.31 -28.59 -8.22
CA PRO A 72 13.10 -29.50 -9.04
C PRO A 72 13.19 -30.86 -8.34
N LEU A 73 12.57 -31.89 -8.92
CA LEU A 73 12.58 -33.23 -8.31
C LEU A 73 13.70 -34.09 -8.89
N THR A 74 14.20 -35.00 -8.06
CA THR A 74 15.08 -36.09 -8.50
C THR A 74 14.36 -36.96 -9.55
N SER A 75 15.12 -37.76 -10.31
CA SER A 75 14.57 -38.58 -11.40
C SER A 75 13.49 -39.60 -10.97
N ASN A 76 13.45 -39.97 -9.68
CA ASN A 76 12.41 -40.84 -9.13
C ASN A 76 11.16 -40.08 -8.64
N GLY A 77 11.19 -38.74 -8.63
CA GLY A 77 10.08 -37.87 -8.25
C GLY A 77 9.80 -37.81 -6.74
N LEU A 78 10.69 -38.30 -5.87
CA LEU A 78 10.41 -38.43 -4.43
C LEU A 78 10.98 -37.30 -3.57
N SER A 79 12.06 -36.65 -4.02
CA SER A 79 12.80 -35.64 -3.25
C SER A 79 13.11 -34.43 -4.09
N ILE A 80 13.34 -33.28 -3.43
CA ILE A 80 13.96 -32.13 -4.08
C ILE A 80 15.38 -32.52 -4.51
N ASP A 81 15.76 -32.16 -5.74
CA ASP A 81 17.08 -32.45 -6.28
C ASP A 81 18.11 -31.47 -5.73
N ILE A 82 18.88 -31.94 -4.73
CA ILE A 82 19.94 -31.14 -4.10
C ILE A 82 21.06 -30.75 -5.08
N LEU A 83 21.24 -31.46 -6.20
CA LEU A 83 22.20 -31.07 -7.23
C LEU A 83 21.74 -29.83 -8.01
N VAL A 84 20.44 -29.53 -7.97
CA VAL A 84 19.86 -28.33 -8.58
C VAL A 84 19.77 -27.19 -7.57
N THR A 85 19.43 -27.48 -6.31
CA THR A 85 19.19 -26.45 -5.29
C THR A 85 20.44 -26.05 -4.51
N GLY A 86 21.41 -26.95 -4.36
CA GLY A 86 22.65 -26.75 -3.61
C GLY A 86 22.54 -26.98 -2.09
N ASP A 87 21.37 -26.82 -1.49
CA ASP A 87 21.17 -26.92 -0.03
C ASP A 87 19.88 -27.65 0.42
N VAL A 88 18.86 -27.75 -0.42
CA VAL A 88 17.58 -28.41 -0.10
C VAL A 88 17.45 -29.73 -0.85
N GLY A 89 17.39 -30.85 -0.13
CA GLY A 89 17.33 -32.22 -0.68
C GLY A 89 16.25 -33.10 -0.05
N GLU A 90 15.38 -32.52 0.75
CA GLU A 90 14.36 -33.19 1.54
C GLU A 90 13.27 -33.84 0.66
N PRO A 91 12.48 -34.77 1.22
CA PRO A 91 11.32 -35.33 0.53
C PRO A 91 10.37 -34.24 0.00
N TYR A 92 9.82 -34.48 -1.19
CA TYR A 92 9.01 -33.50 -1.91
C TYR A 92 7.79 -33.04 -1.11
N ASP A 93 7.09 -34.00 -0.49
CA ASP A 93 5.89 -33.76 0.31
C ASP A 93 6.17 -32.84 1.51
N ILE A 94 7.34 -32.96 2.15
CA ILE A 94 7.77 -32.11 3.26
C ILE A 94 7.98 -30.66 2.80
N ILE A 95 8.74 -30.44 1.73
CA ILE A 95 9.00 -29.08 1.23
C ILE A 95 7.73 -28.45 0.65
N ARG A 96 6.92 -29.24 -0.06
CA ARG A 96 5.62 -28.81 -0.55
C ARG A 96 4.72 -28.36 0.59
N GLN A 97 4.60 -29.14 1.66
CA GLN A 97 3.80 -28.78 2.83
C GLN A 97 4.36 -27.53 3.53
N LYS A 98 5.68 -27.44 3.71
CA LYS A 98 6.34 -26.25 4.26
C LYS A 98 5.97 -24.98 3.50
N THR A 99 5.99 -24.99 2.16
CA THR A 99 5.57 -23.80 1.39
C THR A 99 4.09 -23.47 1.54
N ILE A 100 3.21 -24.46 1.75
CA ILE A 100 1.78 -24.22 2.03
C ILE A 100 1.63 -23.51 3.38
N ASP A 101 2.34 -23.97 4.39
CA ASP A 101 2.25 -23.42 5.73
C ASP A 101 2.84 -22.00 5.78
N ILE A 102 4.02 -21.77 5.18
CA ILE A 102 4.59 -20.41 5.12
C ILE A 102 3.71 -19.49 4.27
N THR A 103 3.12 -19.95 3.16
CA THR A 103 2.17 -19.14 2.37
C THR A 103 1.00 -18.67 3.24
N ARG A 104 0.44 -19.55 4.08
CA ARG A 104 -0.66 -19.20 4.99
C ARG A 104 -0.18 -18.22 6.07
N ASN A 105 0.94 -18.51 6.70
CA ASN A 105 1.52 -17.68 7.75
C ASN A 105 1.86 -16.28 7.23
N LEU A 106 2.41 -16.18 6.00
CA LEU A 106 2.72 -14.91 5.35
C LEU A 106 1.45 -14.10 5.12
N LYS A 107 0.42 -14.70 4.52
CA LYS A 107 -0.89 -14.06 4.32
C LYS A 107 -1.42 -13.46 5.63
N ASP A 108 -1.47 -14.26 6.69
CA ASP A 108 -2.02 -13.83 7.97
C ASP A 108 -1.13 -12.75 8.64
N SER A 109 0.18 -12.87 8.52
CA SER A 109 1.15 -11.89 9.01
C SER A 109 1.05 -10.55 8.29
N LEU A 110 0.84 -10.54 6.98
CA LEU A 110 0.66 -9.31 6.19
C LEU A 110 -0.63 -8.58 6.57
N GLU A 111 -1.75 -9.31 6.70
CA GLU A 111 -3.01 -8.73 7.17
C GLU A 111 -2.87 -8.16 8.58
N LYS A 112 -2.18 -8.88 9.48
CA LYS A 112 -1.89 -8.41 10.85
C LYS A 112 -0.99 -7.16 10.86
N SER A 113 0.01 -7.11 9.99
CA SER A 113 0.97 -5.98 9.86
C SER A 113 0.29 -4.67 9.48
N THR A 114 -0.79 -4.75 8.69
CA THR A 114 -1.47 -3.56 8.16
C THR A 114 -2.59 -3.02 9.07
N ARG A 115 -2.69 -3.55 10.31
CA ARG A 115 -3.57 -3.04 11.36
C ARG A 115 -2.86 -1.91 12.10
N TYR A 116 -3.27 -0.68 11.85
CA TYR A 116 -2.66 0.48 12.51
C TYR A 116 -2.76 0.37 14.03
N LEU A 117 -1.62 0.37 14.72
CA LEU A 117 -1.49 0.16 16.17
C LEU A 117 -2.21 -1.10 16.66
N GLY A 118 -2.19 -2.18 15.88
CA GLY A 118 -2.91 -3.43 16.17
C GLY A 118 -2.52 -4.08 17.51
N TYR A 119 -1.30 -3.85 18.00
CA TYR A 119 -0.87 -4.27 19.34
C TYR A 119 -1.55 -3.48 20.48
N LYS A 120 -2.07 -2.27 20.22
CA LYS A 120 -2.89 -1.49 21.18
C LYS A 120 -4.38 -1.79 21.03
N ASN A 121 -4.84 -2.00 19.80
CA ASN A 121 -6.22 -2.36 19.48
C ASN A 121 -6.24 -3.62 18.60
N PRO A 122 -6.40 -4.82 19.18
CA PRO A 122 -6.44 -6.07 18.42
C PRO A 122 -7.60 -6.15 17.41
N SER A 123 -8.65 -5.33 17.59
CA SER A 123 -9.80 -5.24 16.69
C SER A 123 -9.62 -4.19 15.58
N ALA A 124 -8.47 -3.49 15.53
CA ALA A 124 -8.18 -2.55 14.46
C ALA A 124 -8.23 -3.28 13.11
N PRO A 125 -8.93 -2.72 12.11
CA PRO A 125 -9.09 -3.39 10.84
C PRO A 125 -7.80 -3.31 10.02
N SER A 126 -7.55 -4.35 9.22
CA SER A 126 -6.42 -4.38 8.29
C SER A 126 -6.66 -3.43 7.11
N SER A 127 -5.57 -2.82 6.63
CA SER A 127 -5.60 -1.98 5.42
C SER A 127 -5.50 -2.83 4.14
N LEU A 128 -4.75 -3.92 4.20
CA LEU A 128 -4.61 -4.88 3.11
C LEU A 128 -5.23 -6.22 3.51
N ARG A 129 -5.98 -6.82 2.60
CA ARG A 129 -6.57 -8.17 2.72
C ARG A 129 -6.13 -9.00 1.54
N TYR A 130 -5.74 -10.24 1.78
CA TYR A 130 -5.14 -11.07 0.74
C TYR A 130 -6.06 -12.24 0.39
N THR A 131 -6.12 -12.58 -0.89
CA THR A 131 -6.81 -13.78 -1.36
C THR A 131 -5.91 -14.55 -2.30
N ILE A 132 -5.64 -15.81 -2.00
CA ILE A 132 -4.96 -16.70 -2.94
C ILE A 132 -5.95 -17.00 -4.08
N VAL A 133 -5.69 -16.42 -5.25
CA VAL A 133 -6.54 -16.55 -6.44
C VAL A 133 -6.32 -17.88 -7.12
N ASP A 134 -5.06 -18.32 -7.21
CA ASP A 134 -4.67 -19.59 -7.81
C ASP A 134 -3.29 -20.03 -7.30
N THR A 135 -2.98 -21.31 -7.47
CA THR A 135 -1.66 -21.89 -7.18
C THR A 135 -1.21 -22.77 -8.35
N LYS A 136 -0.03 -22.44 -8.90
CA LYS A 136 0.65 -23.22 -9.95
C LYS A 136 1.86 -23.92 -9.35
N GLU A 137 1.98 -25.20 -9.61
CA GLU A 137 3.06 -26.04 -9.08
C GLU A 137 3.76 -26.76 -10.22
N TYR A 138 5.08 -26.72 -10.21
CA TYR A 138 5.96 -27.22 -11.24
C TYR A 138 7.05 -28.08 -10.60
N THR A 139 7.32 -29.25 -11.19
CA THR A 139 8.34 -30.20 -10.68
C THR A 139 9.69 -30.07 -11.39
N GLN A 140 9.80 -29.11 -12.30
CA GLN A 140 11.05 -28.72 -12.93
C GLN A 140 11.78 -27.61 -12.16
N LYS A 141 13.05 -27.42 -12.48
CA LYS A 141 13.84 -26.26 -12.03
C LYS A 141 13.26 -24.94 -12.52
N VAL A 142 13.59 -23.85 -11.83
CA VAL A 142 13.20 -22.49 -12.24
C VAL A 142 13.82 -22.19 -13.62
N PRO A 143 13.06 -21.62 -14.58
CA PRO A 143 13.61 -21.11 -15.83
C PRO A 143 14.69 -20.06 -15.56
N ILE A 144 15.85 -20.20 -16.19
CA ILE A 144 17.00 -19.30 -16.03
C ILE A 144 17.29 -18.60 -17.34
N LYS A 145 17.59 -17.31 -17.27
CA LYS A 145 18.08 -16.49 -18.40
C LYS A 145 19.33 -15.74 -17.96
N THR A 146 20.47 -16.19 -18.46
CA THR A 146 21.76 -15.54 -18.21
C THR A 146 21.71 -14.05 -18.54
N ARG A 147 22.18 -13.22 -17.62
CA ARG A 147 22.22 -11.76 -17.77
C ARG A 147 23.58 -11.22 -17.33
N GLY A 148 24.46 -10.97 -18.29
CA GLY A 148 25.84 -10.57 -18.02
C GLY A 148 26.55 -11.60 -17.13
N GLU A 149 27.08 -11.15 -16.01
CA GLU A 149 27.74 -12.00 -15.01
C GLU A 149 26.76 -12.83 -14.16
N ARG A 150 25.45 -12.53 -14.18
CA ARG A 150 24.42 -13.28 -13.46
C ARG A 150 23.95 -14.47 -14.29
N VAL A 151 24.69 -15.56 -14.20
CA VAL A 151 24.44 -16.78 -15.00
C VAL A 151 23.27 -17.62 -14.51
N THR A 152 22.90 -17.53 -13.23
CA THR A 152 21.79 -18.26 -12.59
C THR A 152 20.55 -17.39 -12.34
N TYR A 153 20.38 -16.31 -13.10
CA TYR A 153 19.27 -15.36 -12.93
C TYR A 153 17.91 -15.95 -13.37
N PRO A 154 16.86 -15.90 -12.53
CA PRO A 154 15.51 -16.34 -12.93
C PRO A 154 15.02 -15.58 -14.17
N ASP A 155 14.48 -16.31 -15.15
CA ASP A 155 13.83 -15.71 -16.32
C ASP A 155 12.42 -15.24 -15.94
N TYR A 156 12.33 -14.13 -15.22
CA TYR A 156 11.07 -13.57 -14.76
C TYR A 156 10.09 -13.32 -15.91
N ASN A 157 10.57 -12.86 -17.07
CA ASN A 157 9.71 -12.67 -18.24
C ASN A 157 9.06 -13.98 -18.68
N LYS A 158 9.84 -15.05 -18.80
CA LYS A 158 9.33 -16.38 -19.16
C LYS A 158 8.39 -16.93 -18.09
N ILE A 159 8.78 -16.90 -16.81
CA ILE A 159 7.97 -17.43 -15.71
C ILE A 159 6.60 -16.72 -15.69
N MET A 160 6.57 -15.40 -15.78
CA MET A 160 5.33 -14.63 -15.78
C MET A 160 4.49 -14.88 -17.05
N SER A 161 5.13 -14.96 -18.23
CA SER A 161 4.42 -15.19 -19.51
C SER A 161 3.82 -16.59 -19.59
N ASP A 162 4.56 -17.63 -19.17
CA ASP A 162 4.09 -19.01 -19.14
C ASP A 162 2.86 -19.19 -18.22
N ASN A 163 2.73 -18.34 -17.19
CA ASN A 163 1.60 -18.32 -16.27
C ASN A 163 0.50 -17.31 -16.66
N ASN A 164 0.57 -16.72 -17.86
CA ASN A 164 -0.40 -15.74 -18.38
C ASN A 164 -0.68 -14.58 -17.39
N ILE A 165 0.38 -13.99 -16.84
CA ILE A 165 0.27 -13.06 -15.71
C ILE A 165 -0.72 -11.91 -15.96
N CYS A 166 -0.78 -11.36 -17.17
CA CYS A 166 -1.64 -10.20 -17.43
C CYS A 166 -3.13 -10.54 -17.36
N ASP A 167 -3.56 -11.77 -17.69
CA ASP A 167 -4.94 -12.17 -17.42
C ASP A 167 -5.25 -12.17 -15.92
N TYR A 168 -4.31 -12.64 -15.10
CA TYR A 168 -4.47 -12.62 -13.64
C TYR A 168 -4.55 -11.19 -13.09
N VAL A 169 -3.66 -10.31 -13.56
CA VAL A 169 -3.56 -8.93 -13.08
C VAL A 169 -4.75 -8.09 -13.54
N ASP A 170 -5.06 -8.16 -14.84
CA ASP A 170 -6.05 -7.31 -15.49
C ASP A 170 -7.47 -7.78 -15.16
N ASN A 171 -7.71 -9.10 -15.18
CA ASN A 171 -9.05 -9.68 -15.12
C ASN A 171 -9.36 -10.43 -13.81
N LYS A 172 -8.37 -10.83 -13.01
CA LYS A 172 -8.58 -11.65 -11.79
C LYS A 172 -8.10 -10.98 -10.50
N ASN A 173 -7.86 -9.66 -10.56
CA ASN A 173 -7.46 -8.84 -9.43
C ASN A 173 -6.15 -9.28 -8.73
N VAL A 174 -5.25 -9.95 -9.45
CA VAL A 174 -3.92 -10.27 -8.90
C VAL A 174 -3.07 -9.00 -8.86
N ARG A 175 -2.40 -8.77 -7.74
CA ARG A 175 -1.42 -7.69 -7.53
C ARG A 175 -0.07 -8.21 -7.07
N GLU A 176 -0.03 -9.46 -6.62
CA GLU A 176 1.21 -10.11 -6.19
C GLU A 176 1.33 -11.53 -6.74
N VAL A 177 2.56 -11.91 -7.03
CA VAL A 177 2.95 -13.28 -7.34
C VAL A 177 3.92 -13.73 -6.26
N TRP A 178 3.57 -14.79 -5.54
CA TRP A 178 4.47 -15.42 -4.57
C TRP A 178 5.15 -16.61 -5.24
N LEU A 179 6.37 -16.38 -5.70
CA LEU A 179 7.19 -17.35 -6.43
C LEU A 179 8.06 -18.13 -5.45
N TRP A 180 7.64 -19.34 -5.08
CA TRP A 180 8.44 -20.26 -4.28
C TRP A 180 9.52 -20.94 -5.13
N ALA A 181 10.77 -20.74 -4.72
CA ALA A 181 11.96 -21.25 -5.41
C ALA A 181 13.07 -21.61 -4.39
N TYR A 182 14.17 -22.18 -4.88
CA TYR A 182 15.42 -22.33 -4.14
C TYR A 182 16.34 -21.13 -4.43
N GLN A 183 17.40 -20.99 -3.63
CA GLN A 183 18.51 -20.06 -3.93
C GLN A 183 19.84 -20.81 -3.91
N GLY A 184 20.05 -21.64 -2.90
CA GLY A 184 21.31 -22.32 -2.67
C GLY A 184 22.43 -21.40 -2.19
N PRO A 185 23.53 -21.97 -1.68
CA PRO A 185 24.75 -21.23 -1.40
C PRO A 185 25.44 -20.81 -2.71
N ASN A 186 26.47 -19.98 -2.60
CA ASN A 186 27.31 -19.67 -3.75
C ASN A 186 28.06 -20.92 -4.23
N ILE A 187 27.95 -21.21 -5.53
CA ILE A 187 28.72 -22.23 -6.24
C ILE A 187 30.20 -21.81 -6.20
N PRO A 188 31.12 -22.61 -5.61
CA PRO A 188 32.51 -22.21 -5.40
C PRO A 188 33.22 -21.72 -6.67
N GLU A 189 32.95 -22.35 -7.81
CA GLU A 189 33.62 -22.06 -9.09
C GLU A 189 33.18 -20.72 -9.70
N THR A 190 31.97 -20.27 -9.40
CA THR A 190 31.39 -19.05 -10.01
C THR A 190 31.20 -17.91 -9.03
N GLY A 191 31.20 -18.19 -7.72
CA GLY A 191 30.84 -17.24 -6.68
C GLY A 191 29.36 -16.81 -6.71
N GLN A 192 28.52 -17.41 -7.56
CA GLN A 192 27.10 -17.11 -7.72
C GLN A 192 26.24 -18.18 -7.04
N PRO A 193 25.05 -17.84 -6.51
CA PRO A 193 24.14 -18.84 -5.96
C PRO A 193 23.61 -19.79 -7.04
N TYR A 194 23.12 -20.97 -6.63
CA TYR A 194 22.46 -21.94 -7.52
C TYR A 194 21.27 -21.34 -8.27
N LEU A 195 20.56 -20.40 -7.64
CA LEU A 195 19.60 -19.50 -8.29
C LEU A 195 19.79 -18.08 -7.75
N GLY A 196 20.14 -17.14 -8.63
CA GLY A 196 20.36 -15.73 -8.30
C GLY A 196 19.07 -14.94 -8.14
N ILE A 197 18.28 -15.29 -7.13
CA ILE A 197 16.98 -14.68 -6.87
C ILE A 197 17.09 -13.20 -6.53
N ASN A 198 16.08 -12.44 -6.91
CA ASN A 198 15.79 -11.13 -6.35
C ASN A 198 14.62 -11.27 -5.39
N GLU A 199 14.71 -10.64 -4.21
CA GLU A 199 13.64 -10.67 -3.19
C GLU A 199 12.31 -10.19 -3.76
N SER A 200 12.36 -9.11 -4.55
CA SER A 200 11.20 -8.62 -5.26
C SER A 200 11.49 -8.07 -6.66
N LYS A 201 10.46 -8.12 -7.49
CA LYS A 201 10.34 -7.49 -8.80
C LYS A 201 8.99 -6.79 -8.91
N MET A 202 8.91 -5.74 -9.72
CA MET A 202 7.69 -4.98 -9.97
C MET A 202 7.56 -4.62 -11.45
N SER A 203 6.34 -4.64 -11.98
CA SER A 203 6.06 -4.21 -13.35
C SER A 203 4.62 -3.68 -13.45
N GLY A 204 4.42 -2.73 -14.35
CA GLY A 204 3.14 -2.07 -14.57
C GLY A 204 3.29 -0.78 -15.38
N PRO A 205 2.20 0.01 -15.47
CA PRO A 205 2.18 1.27 -16.22
C PRO A 205 3.20 2.30 -15.75
N PHE A 206 3.61 2.24 -14.48
CA PHE A 206 4.56 3.17 -13.86
C PHE A 206 6.01 2.63 -13.79
N GLY A 207 6.30 1.53 -14.49
CA GLY A 207 7.65 0.98 -14.62
C GLY A 207 8.08 0.04 -13.50
N ASP A 208 9.40 -0.21 -13.45
CA ASP A 208 10.04 -1.12 -12.51
C ASP A 208 10.56 -0.35 -11.28
N ILE A 209 9.90 -0.55 -10.14
CA ILE A 209 10.26 0.03 -8.83
C ILE A 209 10.58 -1.14 -7.88
N SER A 210 11.38 -2.08 -8.36
CA SER A 210 11.77 -3.26 -7.59
C SER A 210 12.76 -2.93 -6.47
N ASN A 211 12.74 -3.73 -5.38
CA ASN A 211 13.91 -3.90 -4.50
C ASN A 211 14.95 -4.82 -5.16
N SER A 212 15.37 -4.46 -6.36
CA SER A 212 16.47 -5.10 -7.09
C SER A 212 16.89 -4.23 -8.27
N TRP A 213 17.87 -4.70 -9.04
CA TRP A 213 18.18 -4.06 -10.32
C TRP A 213 16.95 -4.02 -11.24
N ARG A 214 16.60 -2.79 -11.65
CA ARG A 214 15.40 -2.43 -12.42
C ARG A 214 15.62 -2.68 -13.92
N PHE A 215 15.47 -3.93 -14.35
CA PHE A 215 15.75 -4.37 -15.72
C PHE A 215 14.54 -4.33 -16.67
N ASN A 216 13.34 -4.01 -16.18
CA ASN A 216 12.09 -4.03 -16.98
C ASN A 216 11.88 -5.38 -17.72
N ASP A 217 12.18 -6.50 -17.05
CA ASP A 217 12.18 -7.83 -17.65
C ASP A 217 11.03 -8.71 -17.17
N MET A 218 9.85 -8.10 -17.05
CA MET A 218 8.57 -8.78 -16.82
C MET A 218 7.50 -8.20 -17.77
N PRO A 219 6.43 -8.95 -18.09
CA PRO A 219 5.32 -8.43 -18.89
C PRO A 219 4.71 -7.17 -18.26
N VAL A 220 4.48 -6.13 -19.06
CA VAL A 220 3.75 -4.94 -18.62
C VAL A 220 2.25 -5.18 -18.82
N CYS A 221 1.52 -5.28 -17.72
CA CYS A 221 0.06 -5.46 -17.73
C CYS A 221 -0.66 -4.11 -17.56
N SER A 222 -2.00 -4.09 -17.61
CA SER A 222 -2.78 -2.85 -17.46
C SER A 222 -2.70 -2.24 -16.05
N LYS A 223 -2.33 -3.06 -15.06
CA LYS A 223 -2.14 -2.66 -13.67
C LYS A 223 -0.79 -3.12 -13.15
N THR A 224 -0.30 -2.43 -12.13
CA THR A 224 0.93 -2.79 -11.44
C THR A 224 0.78 -4.08 -10.65
N TYR A 225 1.82 -4.93 -10.73
CA TYR A 225 1.95 -6.13 -9.92
C TYR A 225 3.40 -6.35 -9.45
N ARG A 226 3.53 -7.13 -8.38
CA ARG A 226 4.81 -7.49 -7.75
C ARG A 226 5.04 -8.98 -7.85
N VAL A 227 6.31 -9.38 -7.89
CA VAL A 227 6.74 -10.77 -7.80
C VAL A 227 7.72 -10.87 -6.65
N TYR A 228 7.43 -11.72 -5.68
CA TYR A 228 8.31 -12.02 -4.56
C TYR A 228 8.93 -13.39 -4.78
N THR A 229 10.26 -13.47 -4.84
CA THR A 229 10.94 -14.76 -4.98
C THR A 229 11.27 -15.29 -3.59
N LEU A 230 10.44 -16.20 -3.09
CA LEU A 230 10.51 -16.72 -1.74
C LEU A 230 11.32 -18.02 -1.72
N ASN A 231 12.41 -18.04 -0.94
CA ASN A 231 13.25 -19.22 -0.79
C ASN A 231 12.57 -20.24 0.14
N TYR A 232 12.16 -21.40 -0.39
CA TYR A 232 11.52 -22.45 0.43
C TYR A 232 12.47 -23.12 1.45
N GLY A 233 13.77 -22.84 1.39
CA GLY A 233 14.74 -23.15 2.44
C GLY A 233 14.56 -22.30 3.71
N ARG A 234 13.86 -21.16 3.62
CA ARG A 234 13.66 -20.19 4.72
C ARG A 234 12.27 -20.32 5.37
N GLY A 235 11.94 -19.39 6.28
CA GLY A 235 10.69 -19.34 7.04
C GLY A 235 9.81 -18.13 6.70
N THR A 236 8.78 -17.92 7.50
CA THR A 236 7.84 -16.80 7.35
C THR A 236 8.52 -15.44 7.58
N ALA A 237 9.47 -15.38 8.51
CA ALA A 237 10.17 -14.13 8.86
C ALA A 237 10.98 -13.57 7.68
N GLU A 238 11.64 -14.42 6.89
CA GLU A 238 12.36 -14.00 5.68
C GLU A 238 11.40 -13.68 4.52
N ALA A 239 10.26 -14.37 4.45
CA ALA A 239 9.26 -14.09 3.41
C ALA A 239 8.62 -12.71 3.59
N ILE A 240 8.28 -12.32 4.83
CA ILE A 240 7.77 -10.97 5.11
C ILE A 240 8.86 -9.91 4.95
N GLU A 241 10.13 -10.25 5.16
CA GLU A 241 11.26 -9.35 4.94
C GLU A 241 11.40 -9.01 3.44
N SER A 242 11.35 -10.03 2.57
CA SER A 242 11.31 -9.83 1.11
C SER A 242 10.11 -8.98 0.67
N TRP A 243 8.95 -9.19 1.30
CA TRP A 243 7.76 -8.37 1.05
C TRP A 243 7.96 -6.92 1.49
N GLY A 244 8.46 -6.75 2.70
CA GLY A 244 8.75 -5.47 3.33
C GLY A 244 9.77 -4.66 2.53
N HIS A 245 10.76 -5.31 1.93
CA HIS A 245 11.71 -4.64 1.06
C HIS A 245 11.09 -4.00 -0.18
N GLN A 246 10.14 -4.68 -0.82
CA GLN A 246 9.39 -4.08 -1.91
C GLN A 246 8.56 -2.89 -1.43
N LEU A 247 7.92 -3.01 -0.28
CA LEU A 247 7.18 -1.90 0.33
C LEU A 247 8.11 -0.71 0.54
N GLU A 248 9.30 -0.92 1.11
CA GLU A 248 10.26 0.15 1.33
C GLU A 248 10.71 0.82 0.02
N ALA A 249 10.88 0.06 -1.06
CA ALA A 249 11.18 0.61 -2.40
C ALA A 249 10.03 1.47 -2.95
N GLU A 250 8.78 1.06 -2.73
CA GLU A 250 7.60 1.83 -3.09
C GLU A 250 7.48 3.11 -2.25
N MET A 251 7.77 3.04 -0.95
CA MET A 251 7.78 4.21 -0.06
C MET A 251 8.88 5.20 -0.41
N ASP A 252 10.08 4.71 -0.75
CA ASP A 252 11.21 5.52 -1.23
C ASP A 252 10.88 6.25 -2.53
N GLU A 253 10.09 5.63 -3.41
CA GLU A 253 9.63 6.25 -4.63
C GLU A 253 8.70 7.44 -4.35
N ILE A 254 7.88 7.38 -3.28
CA ILE A 254 6.97 8.48 -2.89
C ILE A 254 7.72 9.61 -2.17
N ASP A 255 8.37 9.31 -1.05
CA ASP A 255 9.12 10.29 -0.26
C ASP A 255 10.10 9.55 0.68
N ARG A 256 11.31 9.33 0.16
CA ARG A 256 12.39 8.66 0.89
C ARG A 256 12.77 9.36 2.18
N ASP A 257 12.72 10.69 2.25
CA ASP A 257 13.19 11.42 3.42
C ASP A 257 12.19 11.30 4.58
N LEU A 258 10.89 11.39 4.28
CA LEU A 258 9.83 11.16 5.27
C LEU A 258 9.82 9.70 5.73
N PHE A 259 10.01 8.74 4.81
CA PHE A 259 10.02 7.33 5.16
C PHE A 259 11.30 6.89 5.88
N ARG A 260 12.47 6.96 5.21
CA ARG A 260 13.75 6.48 5.77
C ARG A 260 14.25 7.37 6.88
N GLY A 261 14.23 8.69 6.67
CA GLY A 261 14.81 9.65 7.61
C GLY A 261 13.96 9.79 8.88
N LYS A 262 12.66 10.05 8.71
CA LYS A 262 11.78 10.42 9.83
C LYS A 262 11.05 9.22 10.44
N PHE A 263 10.55 8.28 9.63
CA PHE A 263 9.86 7.10 10.14
C PHE A 263 10.82 5.99 10.58
N GLN A 264 11.72 5.51 9.71
CA GLN A 264 12.65 4.43 10.05
C GLN A 264 13.75 4.89 11.01
N GLY A 265 14.40 6.01 10.68
CA GLY A 265 15.44 6.62 11.50
C GLY A 265 16.79 5.88 11.42
N PRO A 266 17.66 6.07 12.42
CA PRO A 266 18.98 5.45 12.46
C PRO A 266 18.89 3.92 12.49
N TYR A 267 19.81 3.24 11.78
CA TYR A 267 19.82 1.78 11.66
C TYR A 267 20.08 1.05 12.99
N TYR A 268 21.01 1.58 13.81
CA TYR A 268 21.46 0.95 15.06
C TYR A 268 21.45 1.96 16.21
N PRO A 269 20.28 2.49 16.59
CA PRO A 269 20.17 3.61 17.51
C PRO A 269 20.78 3.32 18.88
N LEU A 270 20.71 2.07 19.35
CA LEU A 270 21.30 1.70 20.64
C LEU A 270 22.84 1.82 20.61
N THR A 271 23.47 1.35 19.54
CA THR A 271 24.94 1.45 19.35
C THR A 271 25.38 2.90 19.11
N GLN A 272 24.53 3.67 18.45
CA GLN A 272 24.78 5.09 18.17
C GLN A 272 24.43 6.00 19.36
N GLU A 273 23.88 5.46 20.44
CA GLU A 273 23.44 6.19 21.63
C GLU A 273 22.47 7.34 21.31
N VAL A 274 21.56 7.11 20.36
CA VAL A 274 20.52 8.07 19.95
C VAL A 274 19.12 7.48 20.12
N PRO A 275 18.08 8.30 20.28
CA PRO A 275 16.71 7.82 20.23
C PRO A 275 16.41 7.11 18.90
N GLY A 276 15.83 5.91 18.96
CA GLY A 276 15.29 5.23 17.81
C GLY A 276 14.01 5.91 17.30
N ARG A 277 13.71 5.78 16.01
CA ARG A 277 12.38 6.08 15.45
C ARG A 277 11.55 4.80 15.47
N CYS A 278 10.84 4.44 14.40
CA CYS A 278 10.11 3.18 14.31
C CYS A 278 10.92 1.99 13.80
N GLY A 279 12.07 2.21 13.17
CA GLY A 279 12.89 1.14 12.61
C GLY A 279 12.48 0.74 11.20
N SER A 280 13.15 -0.27 10.68
CA SER A 280 12.95 -0.81 9.33
C SER A 280 12.55 -2.29 9.38
N VAL A 281 12.35 -2.89 8.21
CA VAL A 281 12.10 -4.33 8.12
C VAL A 281 13.29 -5.13 8.65
N HIS A 282 14.53 -4.62 8.55
CA HIS A 282 15.71 -5.24 9.18
C HIS A 282 15.70 -5.06 10.70
N ASN A 283 15.57 -3.82 11.16
CA ASN A 283 16.06 -3.41 12.47
C ASN A 283 14.98 -2.70 13.29
N PRO A 284 14.60 -3.21 14.47
CA PRO A 284 13.68 -2.51 15.36
C PRO A 284 14.35 -1.31 16.06
N PRO A 285 13.58 -0.46 16.76
CA PRO A 285 14.08 0.75 17.42
C PRO A 285 15.13 0.58 18.51
N ASN A 286 15.43 -0.66 18.92
CA ASN A 286 16.46 -0.98 19.90
C ASN A 286 17.63 -1.81 19.34
N ALA A 287 17.72 -1.94 18.02
CA ALA A 287 18.78 -2.70 17.37
C ALA A 287 20.18 -2.13 17.65
N ARG A 288 21.14 -3.02 17.87
CA ARG A 288 22.59 -2.73 17.95
C ARG A 288 23.34 -3.02 16.66
N SER A 289 22.80 -3.93 15.87
CA SER A 289 23.35 -4.44 14.62
C SER A 289 22.20 -4.91 13.74
N GLU A 290 22.53 -5.36 12.53
CA GLU A 290 21.55 -5.93 11.63
C GLU A 290 20.84 -7.14 12.26
N TYR A 291 19.52 -7.21 12.09
CA TYR A 291 18.66 -8.32 12.53
C TYR A 291 18.56 -8.55 14.06
N ASP A 292 18.96 -7.58 14.90
CA ASP A 292 18.90 -7.65 16.39
C ASP A 292 17.45 -7.52 16.92
N ARG A 293 16.58 -8.48 16.54
CA ARG A 293 15.12 -8.44 16.72
C ARG A 293 14.61 -9.02 18.05
N ASP A 294 15.41 -9.82 18.73
CA ASP A 294 15.09 -10.44 20.03
C ASP A 294 15.79 -9.76 21.21
N ASN A 295 16.41 -8.60 20.96
CA ASN A 295 17.17 -7.85 21.96
C ASN A 295 16.27 -7.36 23.09
N LYS A 296 16.58 -7.82 24.31
CA LYS A 296 15.87 -7.47 25.56
C LYS A 296 16.30 -6.13 26.13
N THR A 297 17.46 -5.61 25.73
CA THR A 297 17.94 -4.30 26.19
C THR A 297 17.08 -3.20 25.56
N PRO A 298 16.40 -2.37 26.37
CA PRO A 298 15.58 -1.31 25.83
C PRO A 298 16.42 -0.16 25.29
N ASN A 299 15.92 0.47 24.23
CA ASN A 299 16.37 1.77 23.76
C ASN A 299 15.25 2.79 23.89
N THR A 300 15.63 4.06 24.06
CA THR A 300 14.67 5.17 24.00
C THR A 300 14.20 5.35 22.55
N SER A 301 12.90 5.39 22.30
CA SER A 301 12.32 5.59 20.97
C SER A 301 10.99 6.33 21.04
N ASP A 302 10.67 7.13 20.02
CA ASP A 302 9.38 7.81 19.90
C ASP A 302 8.32 7.01 19.15
N CYS A 303 8.59 5.76 18.72
CA CYS A 303 7.72 5.07 17.77
C CYS A 303 6.25 4.92 18.22
N LEU A 304 6.01 4.71 19.52
CA LEU A 304 4.66 4.58 20.06
C LEU A 304 3.82 5.86 19.93
N ASP A 305 4.47 7.00 19.71
CA ASP A 305 3.90 8.32 19.51
C ASP A 305 4.59 9.08 18.36
N TRP A 306 5.03 8.35 17.32
CA TRP A 306 5.89 8.91 16.27
C TRP A 306 5.38 10.25 15.71
N ASP A 307 6.23 11.27 15.70
CA ASP A 307 5.91 12.61 15.19
C ASP A 307 6.87 12.97 14.04
N PRO A 308 6.42 13.15 12.79
CA PRO A 308 7.33 13.49 11.69
C PRO A 308 7.93 14.91 11.75
N ASP A 309 7.38 15.83 12.57
CA ASP A 309 7.92 17.18 12.76
C ASP A 309 9.03 17.25 13.83
N GLY A 310 9.21 16.19 14.63
CA GLY A 310 10.20 16.16 15.72
C GLY A 310 10.35 14.78 16.37
N LEU A 311 10.76 14.70 17.64
CA LEU A 311 10.59 13.47 18.44
C LEU A 311 9.24 13.55 19.14
N GLY A 312 8.40 12.53 18.96
CA GLY A 312 7.20 12.34 19.76
C GLY A 312 7.52 11.94 21.21
N GLN A 313 6.51 11.52 21.97
CA GLN A 313 6.75 11.03 23.33
C GLN A 313 7.64 9.78 23.34
N LEU A 314 8.75 9.88 24.06
CA LEU A 314 9.75 8.83 24.17
C LEU A 314 9.30 7.72 25.12
N SER A 315 9.54 6.47 24.72
CA SER A 315 9.28 5.26 25.48
C SER A 315 10.51 4.34 25.45
N GLN A 316 10.64 3.47 26.45
CA GLN A 316 11.63 2.40 26.43
C GLN A 316 11.08 1.23 25.61
N ILE A 317 11.71 0.95 24.46
CA ILE A 317 11.28 -0.08 23.51
C ILE A 317 12.29 -1.20 23.45
N SER A 318 11.81 -2.44 23.48
CA SER A 318 12.60 -3.66 23.25
C SER A 318 11.73 -4.77 22.68
N CYS A 319 12.28 -5.98 22.55
CA CYS A 319 11.46 -7.14 22.20
C CYS A 319 10.29 -7.42 23.15
N ALA A 320 10.25 -6.83 24.34
CA ALA A 320 9.08 -6.87 25.20
C ALA A 320 7.81 -6.30 24.54
N ASN A 321 7.95 -5.43 23.53
CA ASN A 321 6.84 -4.82 22.80
C ASN A 321 6.21 -5.74 21.75
N TRP A 322 6.98 -6.69 21.19
CA TRP A 322 6.49 -7.60 20.13
C TRP A 322 6.58 -9.08 20.50
N GLY A 323 7.23 -9.43 21.60
CA GLY A 323 7.51 -10.81 22.02
C GLY A 323 8.96 -11.17 21.73
N CYS A 324 9.71 -11.49 22.79
CA CYS A 324 11.13 -11.86 22.72
C CYS A 324 11.37 -13.33 22.41
N ASP A 325 10.38 -14.18 22.68
CA ASP A 325 10.50 -15.62 22.56
C ASP A 325 9.76 -16.10 21.29
N GLY A 326 9.84 -17.40 20.98
CA GLY A 326 9.17 -17.97 19.82
C GLY A 326 8.52 -19.32 20.12
N THR A 327 7.33 -19.52 19.56
CA THR A 327 6.60 -20.80 19.62
C THR A 327 6.62 -21.53 18.28
N GLY A 328 7.05 -20.88 17.20
CA GLY A 328 7.26 -21.50 15.89
C GLY A 328 7.54 -20.51 14.76
N ASP A 329 7.45 -20.99 13.53
CA ASP A 329 7.69 -20.18 12.32
C ASP A 329 6.71 -18.99 12.19
N ALA A 330 5.46 -19.17 12.64
CA ALA A 330 4.41 -18.14 12.61
C ALA A 330 4.41 -17.20 13.84
N ASP A 331 5.27 -17.46 14.84
CA ASP A 331 5.32 -16.67 16.07
C ASP A 331 6.72 -16.77 16.70
N ASN A 332 7.55 -15.78 16.38
CA ASN A 332 8.90 -15.60 16.90
C ASN A 332 9.27 -14.12 16.86
N ALA A 333 10.29 -13.73 17.62
CA ALA A 333 10.74 -12.34 17.72
C ALA A 333 11.06 -11.70 16.36
N HIS A 334 11.59 -12.45 15.39
CA HIS A 334 11.97 -11.90 14.09
C HIS A 334 10.75 -11.52 13.24
N LEU A 335 9.73 -12.39 13.20
CA LEU A 335 8.47 -12.10 12.52
C LEU A 335 7.69 -11.01 13.27
N ASN A 336 7.61 -11.12 14.59
CA ASN A 336 6.82 -10.20 15.41
C ASN A 336 7.38 -8.78 15.42
N ALA A 337 8.71 -8.61 15.41
CA ALA A 337 9.34 -7.30 15.28
C ALA A 337 8.92 -6.60 13.98
N GLN A 338 8.97 -7.31 12.85
CA GLN A 338 8.58 -6.78 11.54
C GLN A 338 7.11 -6.39 11.51
N ILE A 339 6.22 -7.26 12.01
CA ILE A 339 4.79 -6.95 12.16
C ILE A 339 4.61 -5.68 13.00
N TRP A 340 5.29 -5.58 14.14
CA TRP A 340 5.17 -4.45 15.05
C TRP A 340 5.65 -3.14 14.42
N VAL A 341 6.77 -3.14 13.69
CA VAL A 341 7.26 -1.96 12.95
C VAL A 341 6.21 -1.50 11.94
N LEU A 342 5.68 -2.43 11.14
CA LEU A 342 4.68 -2.12 10.11
C LEU A 342 3.35 -1.61 10.71
N GLN A 343 2.94 -2.11 11.88
CA GLN A 343 1.74 -1.63 12.59
C GLN A 343 1.86 -0.17 13.05
N ASN A 344 3.07 0.40 13.14
CA ASN A 344 3.27 1.80 13.53
C ASN A 344 3.29 2.77 12.34
N MET A 345 3.30 2.31 11.09
CA MET A 345 3.14 3.20 9.94
C MET A 345 1.76 3.85 9.93
N PRO A 346 1.62 5.13 9.54
CA PRO A 346 0.33 5.80 9.40
C PRO A 346 -0.66 4.98 8.57
N GLY A 347 -1.58 4.28 9.24
CA GLY A 347 -2.53 3.38 8.59
C GLY A 347 -3.95 3.94 8.56
N ARG A 348 -4.94 3.04 8.59
CA ARG A 348 -6.36 3.41 8.68
C ARG A 348 -6.65 4.32 9.86
N GLN A 349 -7.44 5.37 9.62
CA GLN A 349 -7.91 6.31 10.65
C GLN A 349 -6.76 6.96 11.45
N ASN A 350 -5.57 7.07 10.86
CA ASN A 350 -4.43 7.63 11.56
C ASN A 350 -4.65 9.12 11.86
N THR A 351 -4.05 9.60 12.95
CA THR A 351 -4.21 10.99 13.39
C THR A 351 -3.01 11.87 13.01
N LYS A 352 -2.05 11.37 12.21
CA LYS A 352 -0.75 12.00 12.01
C LYS A 352 -0.77 13.14 10.99
N TYR A 353 0.01 14.16 11.29
CA TYR A 353 0.26 15.34 10.45
C TYR A 353 1.76 15.52 10.30
N TYR A 354 2.19 16.09 9.19
CA TYR A 354 3.56 16.55 8.98
C TYR A 354 3.52 17.92 8.32
N GLN A 355 4.19 18.91 8.91
CA GLN A 355 4.20 20.30 8.42
C GLN A 355 2.78 20.86 8.19
N GLY A 356 1.88 20.55 9.12
CA GLY A 356 0.47 20.98 9.06
C GLY A 356 -0.41 20.26 8.03
N ARG A 357 0.14 19.29 7.28
CA ARG A 357 -0.60 18.51 6.29
C ARG A 357 -0.94 17.12 6.84
N LYS A 358 -2.18 16.69 6.62
CA LYS A 358 -2.65 15.38 7.06
C LYS A 358 -1.98 14.26 6.26
N LEU A 359 -1.40 13.28 6.95
CA LEU A 359 -0.89 12.07 6.31
C LEU A 359 -2.07 11.17 5.91
N ARG A 360 -1.98 10.59 4.71
CA ARG A 360 -2.92 9.57 4.25
C ARG A 360 -2.69 8.23 4.95
N ASN A 361 -3.52 7.24 4.64
CA ASN A 361 -3.17 5.85 4.93
C ASN A 361 -2.00 5.43 4.04
N TRP A 362 -0.80 5.25 4.59
CA TRP A 362 0.38 4.89 3.79
C TRP A 362 0.23 3.54 3.09
N TRP A 363 -0.67 2.66 3.57
CA TRP A 363 -1.01 1.43 2.85
C TRP A 363 -1.72 1.66 1.51
N ASP A 364 -2.18 2.88 1.22
CA ASP A 364 -2.63 3.28 -0.14
C ASP A 364 -1.53 3.07 -1.18
N VAL A 365 -0.27 3.33 -0.81
CA VAL A 365 0.89 3.19 -1.71
C VAL A 365 1.00 1.75 -2.18
N HIS A 366 0.85 0.79 -1.29
CA HIS A 366 0.95 -0.61 -1.66
C HIS A 366 -0.34 -1.14 -2.29
N GLY A 367 -1.47 -0.84 -1.65
CA GLY A 367 -2.80 -1.37 -1.99
C GLY A 367 -3.38 -0.87 -3.31
N ASP A 368 -3.08 0.37 -3.70
CA ASP A 368 -3.46 0.95 -4.99
C ASP A 368 -2.37 1.90 -5.51
N PHE A 369 -1.21 1.29 -5.77
CA PHE A 369 -0.02 1.97 -6.25
C PHE A 369 -0.27 2.81 -7.50
N ASP A 370 -1.06 2.29 -8.45
CA ASP A 370 -1.37 2.98 -9.70
C ASP A 370 -2.14 4.27 -9.45
N ALA A 371 -3.11 4.28 -8.52
CA ALA A 371 -3.84 5.49 -8.15
C ALA A 371 -2.95 6.51 -7.42
N VAL A 372 -2.03 6.05 -6.56
CA VAL A 372 -1.09 6.95 -5.89
C VAL A 372 -0.12 7.58 -6.90
N MET A 373 0.45 6.78 -7.80
CA MET A 373 1.39 7.27 -8.81
C MET A 373 0.72 8.12 -9.89
N GLY A 374 -0.51 7.79 -10.27
CA GLY A 374 -1.30 8.55 -11.26
C GLY A 374 -1.93 9.83 -10.70
N SER A 375 -1.85 10.06 -9.38
CA SER A 375 -2.31 11.29 -8.74
C SER A 375 -1.13 12.23 -8.46
N ASN A 376 -1.02 12.77 -7.26
CA ASN A 376 0.05 13.67 -6.88
C ASN A 376 1.29 12.96 -6.30
N LYS A 377 1.34 11.62 -6.34
CA LYS A 377 2.46 10.80 -5.87
C LYS A 377 2.96 11.23 -4.49
N SER A 378 2.09 11.11 -3.47
CA SER A 378 2.32 11.75 -2.17
C SER A 378 1.76 10.96 -0.98
N PHE A 379 2.43 11.07 0.17
CA PHE A 379 1.99 10.58 1.48
C PHE A 379 0.92 11.41 2.17
N PHE A 380 0.54 12.53 1.58
CA PHE A 380 -0.49 13.41 2.11
C PHE A 380 -1.80 13.18 1.39
N LEU A 381 -2.91 13.35 2.12
CA LEU A 381 -4.21 13.49 1.46
C LEU A 381 -4.17 14.70 0.55
N THR A 382 -4.78 14.58 -0.64
CA THR A 382 -5.08 15.75 -1.46
C THR A 382 -5.93 16.70 -0.62
N SER A 383 -5.55 17.97 -0.52
CA SER A 383 -6.38 18.96 0.16
C SER A 383 -7.78 18.90 -0.46
N GLN A 384 -8.78 18.52 0.33
CA GLN A 384 -10.17 18.77 -0.08
C GLN A 384 -10.25 20.27 -0.40
N PRO A 385 -10.93 20.68 -1.50
CA PRO A 385 -11.24 22.08 -1.68
C PRO A 385 -11.93 22.51 -0.40
N THR A 386 -11.32 23.41 0.36
CA THR A 386 -12.03 24.09 1.44
C THR A 386 -13.27 24.68 0.77
N ALA A 387 -14.46 24.29 1.26
CA ALA A 387 -15.70 24.85 0.78
C ALA A 387 -15.53 26.37 0.82
N SER A 388 -15.45 26.99 -0.36
CA SER A 388 -15.37 28.44 -0.48
C SER A 388 -16.52 29.01 0.35
N PRO A 389 -16.29 29.99 1.22
CA PRO A 389 -17.38 30.61 1.97
C PRO A 389 -18.44 31.05 0.95
N SER A 390 -19.65 30.51 1.12
CA SER A 390 -20.79 30.83 0.28
C SER A 390 -20.91 32.35 0.21
N PRO A 391 -21.06 32.96 -0.99
CA PRO A 391 -21.09 34.40 -1.12
C PRO A 391 -22.27 34.94 -0.31
N THR A 392 -21.98 35.67 0.76
CA THR A 392 -22.98 36.41 1.52
C THR A 392 -23.71 37.33 0.56
N LYS A 393 -25.04 37.18 0.46
CA LYS A 393 -25.90 38.03 -0.37
C LYS A 393 -25.59 39.50 -0.13
N LYS A 394 -24.99 40.13 -1.14
CA LYS A 394 -24.81 41.59 -1.23
C LYS A 394 -26.19 42.28 -1.23
N PRO A 395 -26.42 43.34 -0.44
CA PRO A 395 -27.67 44.10 -0.49
C PRO A 395 -27.85 44.78 -1.86
N PRO A 396 -29.10 45.05 -2.28
CA PRO A 396 -29.39 45.52 -3.63
C PRO A 396 -28.89 46.96 -3.88
N PRO A 397 -28.52 47.31 -5.13
CA PRO A 397 -27.96 48.62 -5.44
C PRO A 397 -29.06 49.68 -5.55
N VAL A 398 -28.79 50.86 -4.98
CA VAL A 398 -29.58 52.08 -5.18
C VAL A 398 -29.23 52.67 -6.55
N THR A 399 -30.27 52.93 -7.34
CA THR A 399 -30.22 53.56 -8.66
C THR A 399 -30.08 55.09 -8.55
N ASN A 400 -29.18 55.70 -9.33
CA ASN A 400 -29.59 56.75 -10.29
C ASN A 400 -28.47 57.07 -11.33
N PRO A 401 -28.85 57.59 -12.52
CA PRO A 401 -28.01 57.64 -13.74
C PRO A 401 -27.49 59.05 -14.07
N SER A 402 -26.51 59.16 -15.00
CA SER A 402 -26.57 60.03 -16.20
C SER A 402 -25.28 59.90 -17.05
N PRO A 403 -25.31 60.15 -18.39
CA PRO A 403 -24.38 59.55 -19.36
C PRO A 403 -23.45 60.54 -20.10
N SER A 404 -22.37 60.04 -20.69
CA SER A 404 -21.78 60.45 -22.00
C SER A 404 -20.40 59.83 -22.23
N PRO A 405 -19.87 59.81 -23.47
CA PRO A 405 -20.48 59.30 -24.70
C PRO A 405 -19.56 58.27 -25.39
N THR A 406 -20.11 57.61 -26.40
CA THR A 406 -19.51 56.60 -27.29
C THR A 406 -18.17 57.03 -27.93
N PRO A 407 -17.24 56.08 -28.17
CA PRO A 407 -16.30 56.17 -29.28
C PRO A 407 -16.54 55.13 -30.38
N VAL A 408 -16.74 55.69 -31.58
CA VAL A 408 -16.36 55.29 -32.94
C VAL A 408 -15.58 53.96 -33.12
N THR A 409 -16.10 53.14 -34.04
CA THR A 409 -15.47 51.94 -34.61
C THR A 409 -14.35 52.27 -35.61
N SER A 410 -13.22 51.57 -35.50
CA SER A 410 -12.10 51.54 -36.46
C SER A 410 -11.50 50.13 -36.48
N PRO A 411 -10.93 49.64 -37.61
CA PRO A 411 -10.88 48.22 -37.91
C PRO A 411 -9.80 47.47 -37.14
N GLN A 412 -10.13 46.22 -36.88
CA GLN A 412 -9.32 45.17 -36.27
C GLN A 412 -7.87 45.13 -36.79
N PRO A 413 -6.86 45.31 -35.92
CA PRO A 413 -5.51 44.85 -36.21
C PRO A 413 -5.48 43.32 -36.08
N THR A 414 -4.95 42.66 -37.09
CA THR A 414 -4.52 41.26 -37.06
C THR A 414 -3.57 41.08 -35.86
N PRO A 415 -3.76 40.08 -34.98
CA PRO A 415 -2.80 39.84 -33.91
C PRO A 415 -1.48 39.42 -34.53
N TRP A 416 -0.42 40.16 -34.23
CA TRP A 416 0.95 39.66 -34.33
C TRP A 416 1.11 38.51 -33.34
N PRO A 417 1.95 37.50 -33.62
CA PRO A 417 2.13 36.35 -32.74
C PRO A 417 2.53 36.85 -31.36
N VAL A 418 1.70 36.53 -30.37
CA VAL A 418 2.00 36.77 -28.96
C VAL A 418 3.16 35.82 -28.64
N SER A 419 4.35 36.34 -28.35
CA SER A 419 5.41 35.48 -27.82
C SER A 419 5.00 35.05 -26.44
N ILE A 420 4.60 33.78 -26.28
CA ILE A 420 4.32 33.20 -24.98
C ILE A 420 5.68 32.93 -24.32
N SER A 421 5.93 33.54 -23.16
CA SER A 421 7.14 33.22 -22.40
C SER A 421 7.13 31.73 -22.06
N GLY A 422 8.18 31.00 -22.42
CA GLY A 422 8.27 29.55 -22.24
C GLY A 422 7.93 28.72 -23.48
N ASP A 423 7.40 29.32 -24.55
CA ASP A 423 7.19 28.67 -25.86
C ASP A 423 8.55 28.46 -26.55
N LEU A 424 9.14 27.28 -26.33
CA LEU A 424 10.49 26.91 -26.75
C LEU A 424 10.51 26.29 -28.15
N ASP A 425 9.40 25.72 -28.63
CA ASP A 425 9.30 25.19 -29.99
C ASP A 425 8.61 26.13 -31.00
N ALA A 426 8.14 27.29 -30.51
CA ALA A 426 7.55 28.39 -31.28
C ALA A 426 6.25 28.01 -32.00
N ASP A 427 5.48 27.08 -31.44
CA ASP A 427 4.19 26.66 -31.98
C ASP A 427 3.00 27.54 -31.54
N GLY A 428 3.26 28.50 -30.64
CA GLY A 428 2.28 29.46 -30.15
C GLY A 428 1.51 28.97 -28.92
N ASP A 429 1.96 27.91 -28.27
CA ASP A 429 1.47 27.49 -26.97
C ASP A 429 2.61 27.26 -25.94
N LEU A 430 2.32 26.57 -24.83
CA LEU A 430 3.24 26.37 -23.71
C LEU A 430 2.76 25.09 -23.03
N ASP A 431 3.36 23.98 -23.41
CA ASP A 431 2.94 22.65 -23.01
C ASP A 431 4.11 21.68 -22.80
N ILE A 432 3.85 20.38 -22.93
CA ILE A 432 4.85 19.33 -22.73
C ILE A 432 5.89 19.28 -23.86
N PHE A 433 5.60 19.79 -25.05
CA PHE A 433 6.54 19.83 -26.17
C PHE A 433 7.64 20.86 -25.93
N ASP A 434 7.33 22.01 -25.33
CA ASP A 434 8.33 22.98 -24.88
C ASP A 434 9.22 22.40 -23.77
N TYR A 435 8.62 21.66 -22.84
CA TYR A 435 9.37 20.96 -21.80
C TYR A 435 10.36 19.94 -22.41
N ASN A 436 9.96 19.25 -23.49
CA ASN A 436 10.85 18.33 -24.19
C ASN A 436 12.02 19.08 -24.85
N VAL A 437 11.80 20.29 -25.36
CA VAL A 437 12.89 21.15 -25.86
C VAL A 437 13.86 21.50 -24.72
N LEU A 438 13.34 21.95 -23.56
CA LEU A 438 14.15 22.26 -22.38
C LEU A 438 15.02 21.05 -21.96
N VAL A 439 14.40 19.89 -21.77
CA VAL A 439 15.10 18.67 -21.33
C VAL A 439 16.12 18.18 -22.34
N SER A 440 15.83 18.29 -23.65
CA SER A 440 16.78 17.87 -24.69
C SER A 440 18.04 18.74 -24.74
N HIS A 441 18.03 19.91 -24.09
CA HIS A 441 19.15 20.83 -23.96
C HIS A 441 19.76 20.88 -22.56
N PHE A 442 19.17 20.20 -21.57
CA PHE A 442 19.63 20.22 -20.18
C PHE A 442 21.10 19.77 -20.04
N GLY A 443 21.89 20.55 -19.30
CA GLY A 443 23.32 20.37 -19.10
C GLY A 443 24.22 20.85 -20.24
N LYS A 444 23.67 21.42 -21.33
CA LYS A 444 24.47 21.99 -22.42
C LYS A 444 24.97 23.38 -22.07
N ARG A 445 26.22 23.69 -22.44
CA ARG A 445 26.79 25.04 -22.37
C ARG A 445 26.99 25.60 -23.77
N LYS A 446 26.28 26.68 -24.11
CA LYS A 446 26.31 27.34 -25.41
C LYS A 446 26.12 28.84 -25.22
N PRO A 447 26.69 29.70 -26.08
CA PRO A 447 26.42 31.14 -26.01
C PRO A 447 24.92 31.43 -26.04
N SER A 448 24.48 32.41 -25.26
CA SER A 448 23.07 32.80 -25.16
C SER A 448 22.49 33.16 -26.53
N GLY A 449 21.27 32.67 -26.78
CA GLY A 449 20.57 32.81 -28.07
C GLY A 449 20.87 31.72 -29.10
N VAL A 450 21.76 30.77 -28.80
CA VAL A 450 21.99 29.57 -29.65
C VAL A 450 20.97 28.47 -29.37
N THR A 451 20.50 28.38 -28.13
CA THR A 451 19.50 27.40 -27.70
C THR A 451 18.29 28.15 -27.12
N PRO A 452 17.05 27.79 -27.51
CA PRO A 452 15.85 28.39 -26.92
C PRO A 452 15.69 28.01 -25.44
N ALA A 453 16.31 26.91 -25.01
CA ALA A 453 16.25 26.40 -23.64
C ALA A 453 17.12 27.16 -22.61
N ASP A 454 17.99 28.08 -23.03
CA ASP A 454 18.74 29.00 -22.13
C ASP A 454 17.85 30.24 -21.91
N ILE A 455 16.95 30.10 -20.94
CA ILE A 455 15.85 31.03 -20.65
C ILE A 455 16.38 32.24 -19.86
N ASP A 456 17.32 32.04 -18.93
CA ASP A 456 17.88 33.11 -18.11
C ASP A 456 19.09 33.83 -18.75
N LYS A 457 19.61 33.28 -19.85
CA LYS A 457 20.66 33.84 -20.73
C LYS A 457 22.05 33.81 -20.12
N ASP A 458 22.36 32.83 -19.28
CA ASP A 458 23.64 32.71 -18.59
C ASP A 458 24.67 31.81 -19.31
N ASN A 459 24.31 31.27 -20.48
CA ASN A 459 25.09 30.39 -21.35
C ASN A 459 25.18 28.92 -20.91
N ASP A 460 24.39 28.49 -19.93
CA ASP A 460 24.07 27.08 -19.78
C ASP A 460 22.56 26.82 -19.71
N VAL A 461 22.20 25.53 -19.61
CA VAL A 461 20.81 25.10 -19.51
C VAL A 461 20.73 24.20 -18.30
N ASP A 462 20.22 24.73 -17.19
CA ASP A 462 20.25 24.05 -15.91
C ASP A 462 18.94 24.18 -15.12
N ILE A 463 19.02 23.99 -13.80
CA ILE A 463 17.86 24.04 -12.92
C ILE A 463 17.23 25.44 -12.84
N PHE A 464 17.98 26.51 -13.12
CA PHE A 464 17.47 27.89 -13.13
C PHE A 464 16.58 28.15 -14.34
N ASP A 465 16.93 27.65 -15.52
CA ASP A 465 16.05 27.68 -16.70
C ASP A 465 14.79 26.86 -16.47
N TYR A 466 14.92 25.68 -15.87
CA TYR A 466 13.78 24.86 -15.48
C TYR A 466 12.83 25.58 -14.54
N ASN A 467 13.35 26.29 -13.53
CA ASN A 467 12.51 27.06 -12.60
C ASN A 467 11.78 28.21 -13.29
N LEU A 468 12.41 28.87 -14.27
CA LEU A 468 11.74 29.90 -15.08
C LEU A 468 10.66 29.29 -15.97
N PHE A 469 10.95 28.17 -16.64
CA PHE A 469 9.98 27.43 -17.45
C PHE A 469 8.74 27.04 -16.63
N VAL A 470 8.94 26.45 -15.46
CA VAL A 470 7.86 26.12 -14.52
C VAL A 470 7.10 27.37 -14.08
N GLY A 471 7.81 28.48 -13.82
CA GLY A 471 7.18 29.76 -13.52
C GLY A 471 6.23 30.24 -14.61
N TYR A 472 6.64 30.14 -15.88
CA TYR A 472 5.78 30.49 -17.02
C TYR A 472 4.59 29.54 -17.17
N TYR A 473 4.81 28.23 -17.00
CA TYR A 473 3.75 27.22 -17.08
C TYR A 473 2.67 27.41 -16.00
N LEU A 474 3.08 27.77 -14.79
CA LEU A 474 2.17 28.04 -13.68
C LEU A 474 1.38 29.34 -13.87
N CYS A 475 1.99 30.39 -14.44
CA CYS A 475 1.28 31.65 -14.68
C CYS A 475 0.25 31.57 -15.82
N ARG A 476 0.41 30.67 -16.79
CA ARG A 476 -0.62 30.43 -17.83
C ARG A 476 -1.94 29.87 -17.26
N ASN A 477 -1.88 29.23 -16.10
CA ASN A 477 -3.02 28.64 -15.40
C ASN A 477 -3.60 29.50 -14.26
N GLY A 478 -3.21 30.79 -14.15
CA GLY A 478 -3.81 31.71 -13.18
C GLY A 478 -2.89 32.73 -12.52
N CYS A 479 -2.06 33.42 -13.30
CA CYS A 479 -1.68 34.80 -13.04
C CYS A 479 -2.55 35.70 -13.96
#